data_AF-A0A838QSM0-F1
#
_entry.id   AF-A0A838QSM0-F1
#
_cell.length_a   1.000
_cell.length_b   1.000
_cell.length_c   1.000
_cell.angle_alpha   90.00
_cell.angle_beta   90.00
_cell.angle_gamma   90.00
#
_symmetry.space_group_name_H-M   'P 1'
#
loop_
_entity.id
_entity.type
_entity.pdbx_description
1 polymer ?
#
loop_
_entity_poly.entity_id
_entity_poly.type
_entity_poly.pdbx_seq_one_letter_code
_entity_poly.pdbx_strand_id
1 'polypeptide(L)' 'NSGARPLVDFKSDDKMEIVVQEILQDKIYLDSTSQVRIAGEQRPVGGPPEFDLSSL' A
#
# COMPACT_ATOMS: atom_id res chain seq x y z
N ASN A 1 10.87 -16.30 2.19
CA ASN A 1 10.62 -15.06 2.94
C ASN A 1 11.87 -14.20 2.79
N SER A 2 12.01 -13.48 1.67
CA SER A 2 13.26 -12.78 1.32
C SER A 2 13.45 -11.44 2.02
N GLY A 3 12.63 -11.13 3.04
CA GLY A 3 12.78 -9.97 3.91
C GLY A 3 12.65 -8.64 3.19
N ALA A 4 11.44 -8.10 3.07
CA ALA A 4 11.28 -6.70 2.72
C ALA A 4 11.76 -5.81 3.89
N ARG A 5 12.25 -4.61 3.56
CA ARG A 5 12.57 -3.59 4.58
C ARG A 5 11.26 -3.11 5.24
N PRO A 6 11.22 -2.91 6.56
CA PRO A 6 10.06 -2.32 7.23
C PRO A 6 9.62 -1.00 6.59
N LEU A 7 8.31 -0.79 6.51
CA LEU A 7 7.66 0.41 5.95
C LEU A 7 7.52 1.54 6.97
N VAL A 8 7.80 1.23 8.24
CA VAL A 8 7.75 2.15 9.39
C VAL A 8 9.09 2.17 10.10
N ASP A 9 9.42 3.32 10.69
CA ASP A 9 10.55 3.44 11.60
C ASP A 9 10.09 3.03 13.01
N PHE A 10 10.21 1.74 13.30
CA PHE A 10 9.81 1.14 14.56
C PHE A 10 10.93 0.23 15.07
N LYS A 11 11.37 0.46 16.31
CA LYS A 11 12.48 -0.27 16.91
C LYS A 11 11.97 -1.54 17.58
N SER A 12 11.89 -2.61 16.81
CA SER A 12 11.67 -3.96 17.31
C SER A 12 12.36 -4.97 16.40
N ASP A 13 12.79 -6.09 16.97
CA ASP A 13 13.31 -7.24 16.22
C ASP A 13 12.20 -8.28 15.95
N ASP A 14 11.02 -8.12 16.56
CA ASP A 14 9.85 -8.97 16.33
C ASP A 14 9.13 -8.54 15.04
N LYS A 15 9.09 -9.45 14.07
CA LYS A 15 8.46 -9.22 12.77
C LYS A 15 6.95 -8.98 12.87
N MET A 16 6.26 -9.65 13.77
CA MET A 16 4.83 -9.46 13.94
C MET A 16 4.52 -8.12 14.59
N GLU A 17 5.36 -7.66 15.52
CA GLU A 17 5.23 -6.33 16.09
C GLU A 17 5.41 -5.24 15.02
N ILE A 18 6.42 -5.40 14.15
CA ILE A 18 6.61 -4.52 12.98
C ILE A 18 5.37 -4.52 12.08
N VAL A 19 4.83 -5.69 11.70
CA VAL A 19 3.64 -5.79 10.84
C VAL A 19 2.42 -5.12 11.48
N VAL A 20 2.20 -5.28 12.79
CA VAL A 20 1.11 -4.61 13.49
C VAL A 20 1.27 -3.10 13.42
N GLN A 21 2.49 -2.58 13.60
CA GLN A 21 2.74 -1.14 13.44
C GLN A 21 2.50 -0.66 12.01
N GLU A 22 2.86 -1.46 11.00
CA GLU A 22 2.55 -1.15 9.60
C GLU A 22 1.04 -1.07 9.34
N ILE A 23 0.23 -1.93 9.97
CA ILE A 23 -1.24 -1.86 9.89
C ILE A 23 -1.77 -0.61 10.60
N LEU A 24 -1.31 -0.36 11.84
CA LEU A 24 -1.77 0.77 12.65
C LEU A 24 -1.42 2.14 12.04
N GLN A 25 -0.37 2.20 11.22
CA GLN A 25 0.07 3.42 10.53
C GLN A 25 -0.39 3.48 9.06
N ASP A 26 -1.41 2.68 8.70
CA ASP A 26 -1.99 2.63 7.35
C ASP A 26 -0.95 2.37 6.24
N LYS A 27 0.14 1.65 6.54
CA LYS A 27 1.16 1.29 5.54
C LYS A 27 0.78 0.05 4.75
N ILE A 28 0.07 -0.87 5.38
CA ILE A 28 -0.46 -2.08 4.73
C ILE A 28 -1.90 -2.34 5.14
N TYR A 29 -2.64 -3.04 4.30
CA TYR A 29 -4.02 -3.44 4.56
C TYR A 29 -4.39 -4.71 3.80
N LEU A 30 -5.47 -5.37 4.20
CA LEU A 30 -6.07 -6.48 3.48
C LEU A 30 -7.12 -5.93 2.52
N ASP A 31 -7.02 -6.25 1.23
CA ASP A 31 -8.05 -5.86 0.25
C ASP A 31 -9.25 -6.84 0.24
N SER A 32 -10.25 -6.54 -0.59
CA SER A 32 -11.44 -7.39 -0.75
C SER A 32 -11.15 -8.78 -1.32
N THR A 33 -9.94 -9.00 -1.84
CA THR A 33 -9.47 -10.30 -2.33
C THR A 33 -8.67 -11.07 -1.28
N SER A 34 -8.64 -10.57 -0.04
CA SER A 34 -7.85 -11.13 1.06
C SER A 34 -6.35 -11.13 0.80
N GLN A 35 -5.85 -10.15 0.03
CA GLN A 35 -4.43 -9.99 -0.27
C GLN A 35 -3.87 -8.76 0.44
N VAL A 36 -2.64 -8.88 0.96
CA VAL A 36 -1.93 -7.75 1.57
C VAL A 36 -1.53 -6.76 0.50
N ARG A 37 -1.87 -5.49 0.71
CA ARG A 37 -1.52 -4.35 -0.15
C ARG A 37 -0.70 -3.35 0.63
N ILE A 38 0.22 -2.68 -0.07
CA ILE A 38 0.98 -1.55 0.46
C ILE A 38 0.25 -0.26 0.08
N ALA A 39 0.01 0.61 1.05
CA ALA A 39 -0.62 1.90 0.83
C ALA A 39 0.29 2.81 -0.01
N GLY A 40 -0.31 3.51 -0.97
CA GLY A 40 0.43 4.35 -1.92
C GLY A 40 1.00 3.60 -3.13
N GLU A 41 1.00 2.27 -3.15
CA GLU A 41 1.37 1.46 -4.32
C GLU A 41 0.16 1.21 -5.26
N GLN A 42 -0.87 2.06 -5.16
CA GLN A 42 -1.86 2.20 -6.22
C GLN A 42 -1.12 2.69 -7.46
N ARG A 43 -0.73 1.75 -8.33
CA ARG A 43 -0.54 2.08 -9.74
C ARG A 43 -1.79 2.86 -10.15
N PRO A 44 -1.68 4.06 -10.72
CA PRO A 44 -2.84 4.75 -11.25
C PRO A 44 -3.38 3.90 -12.40
N VAL A 45 -4.36 3.03 -12.11
CA VAL A 45 -5.26 2.50 -13.12
C VAL A 45 -6.22 3.63 -13.41
N GLY A 46 -5.82 4.50 -14.33
CA GLY A 46 -6.50 5.75 -14.60
C GLY A 46 -5.58 6.93 -14.33
N GLY A 47 -4.84 7.33 -15.36
CA GLY A 47 -4.50 8.74 -15.50
C GLY A 47 -5.78 9.59 -15.51
N PRO A 48 -5.66 10.92 -15.49
CA PRO A 48 -6.81 11.81 -15.59
C PRO A 48 -7.73 11.34 -16.74
N PRO A 49 -9.06 11.30 -16.57
CA PRO A 49 -9.94 11.10 -17.71
C PRO A 49 -9.59 12.19 -18.74
N GLU A 50 -9.04 11.80 -19.89
CA GLU A 50 -8.87 12.72 -21.00
C GLU A 50 -10.26 13.14 -21.44
N PHE A 51 -10.69 14.34 -21.04
CA PHE A 51 -11.91 14.94 -21.56
C PHE A 51 -11.69 15.21 -23.05
N ASP A 52 -12.31 14.40 -23.91
CA ASP A 52 -12.21 14.54 -25.35
C ASP A 52 -13.04 15.73 -25.85
N LEU A 53 -12.39 16.89 -25.94
CA LEU A 53 -12.97 18.14 -26.44
C LEU A 53 -13.20 18.13 -27.97
N SER A 54 -12.82 17.07 -28.69
CA SER A 54 -13.04 16.99 -30.15
C SER A 54 -14.50 16.72 -30.54
N SER A 55 -15.36 16.48 -29.54
CA SER A 55 -16.78 16.17 -29.71
C SER A 55 -17.73 17.38 -29.52
N LEU A 56 -17.19 18.58 -29.36
CA LEU A 56 -17.93 19.87 -29.34
C LEU A 56 -17.84 20.58 -30.70
#